data_AF-A0A0P6WES3-F1
#
_entry.id   AF-A0A0P6WES3-F1
#
_cell.length_a   1.000
_cell.length_b   1.000
_cell.length_c   1.000
_cell.angle_alpha   90.00
_cell.angle_beta   90.00
_cell.angle_gamma   90.00
#
_symmetry.space_group_name_H-M   'P 1'
#
loop_
_entity.id
_entity.type
_entity.pdbx_description
1 polymer ?
#
loop_
_entity_poly.entity_id
_entity_poly.type
_entity_poly.pdbx_seq_one_letter_code
_entity_poly.pdbx_strand_id
1 'polypeptide(L)'
;MEDIPEGDRQEDVGGPTLVDELSSLFEDGRTYAEAEIAFQKTRAAFVGEQAKGIAVTGGIAALLVVLAIFALVFGAILALTPLVGAFGATGIVFGALLIAAFVLVRIARAKARAMIRAFGNGNS
;
A
#
# COMPACT_ATOMS: atom_id res chain seq x y z
N MET A 1 52.21 -17.94 -64.35
CA MET A 1 51.62 -16.60 -64.39
C MET A 1 50.29 -16.76 -65.09
N GLU A 2 49.23 -17.17 -64.40
CA GLU A 2 48.53 -16.39 -63.35
C GLU A 2 48.18 -15.00 -63.89
N ASP A 3 46.94 -14.82 -64.34
CA ASP A 3 46.09 -13.80 -63.72
C ASP A 3 44.62 -14.10 -64.00
N ILE A 4 43.84 -14.16 -62.92
CA ILE A 4 42.42 -14.50 -62.87
C ILE A 4 41.63 -13.23 -63.17
N PRO A 5 40.63 -13.20 -64.08
CA PRO A 5 39.67 -12.11 -64.08
C PRO A 5 38.81 -12.24 -62.83
N GLU A 6 39.05 -11.34 -61.88
CA GLU A 6 38.35 -11.25 -60.60
C GLU A 6 36.83 -11.24 -60.83
N GLY A 7 36.17 -12.31 -60.41
CA GLY A 7 34.72 -12.35 -60.34
C GLY A 7 34.25 -11.27 -59.36
N ASP A 8 33.33 -10.44 -59.84
CA ASP A 8 32.65 -9.38 -59.11
C ASP A 8 32.30 -9.81 -57.69
N ARG A 9 33.12 -9.39 -56.72
CA ARG A 9 32.71 -9.31 -55.32
C ARG A 9 31.78 -8.11 -55.20
N GLN A 10 30.53 -8.29 -55.63
CA GLN A 10 29.44 -7.49 -55.10
C GLN A 10 29.24 -7.92 -53.65
N GLU A 11 30.00 -7.29 -52.77
CA GLU A 11 29.61 -7.16 -51.37
C GLU A 11 28.29 -6.39 -51.37
N ASP A 12 27.19 -7.12 -51.24
CA ASP A 12 25.89 -6.59 -50.86
C ASP A 12 26.00 -5.99 -49.46
N VAL A 13 26.53 -4.76 -49.38
CA VAL A 13 26.51 -3.93 -48.18
C VAL A 13 25.12 -3.30 -48.09
N GLY A 14 24.12 -4.16 -47.94
CA GLY A 14 22.73 -3.82 -47.67
C GLY A 14 22.27 -4.44 -46.36
N GLY A 15 23.17 -4.52 -45.36
CA GLY A 15 22.80 -4.98 -44.03
C GLY A 15 21.69 -4.08 -43.46
N PRO A 16 20.68 -4.64 -42.76
CA PRO A 16 19.64 -3.87 -42.09
C PRO A 16 20.28 -2.71 -41.34
N THR A 17 19.78 -1.49 -41.58
CA THR A 17 20.38 -0.33 -40.95
C THR A 17 20.19 -0.42 -39.44
N LEU A 18 21.14 0.09 -38.65
CA LEU A 18 21.02 0.14 -37.17
C LEU A 18 19.72 0.83 -36.70
N VAL A 19 19.14 1.65 -37.58
CA VAL A 19 17.84 2.29 -37.39
C VAL A 19 16.69 1.28 -37.48
N ASP A 20 16.74 0.32 -38.40
CA ASP A 20 15.78 -0.79 -38.49
C ASP A 20 15.90 -1.73 -37.29
N GLU A 21 17.12 -2.01 -36.84
CA GLU A 21 17.37 -2.86 -35.67
C GLU A 21 16.92 -2.15 -34.37
N LEU A 22 17.09 -0.83 -34.27
CA LEU A 22 16.54 -0.03 -33.18
C LEU A 22 15.01 0.05 -33.23
N SER A 23 14.43 0.12 -34.44
CA SER A 23 12.98 0.08 -34.65
C SER A 23 12.41 -1.25 -34.17
N SER A 24 13.04 -2.38 -34.51
CA SER A 24 12.57 -3.70 -34.08
C SER A 24 12.73 -3.90 -32.57
N LEU A 25 13.82 -3.43 -31.97
CA LEU A 25 13.99 -3.45 -30.51
C LEU A 25 13.02 -2.53 -29.78
N PHE A 26 12.63 -1.41 -30.40
CA PHE A 26 11.63 -0.49 -29.86
C PHE A 26 10.22 -1.10 -29.94
N GLU A 27 9.88 -1.76 -31.06
CA GLU A 27 8.62 -2.49 -31.20
C GLU A 27 8.53 -3.68 -30.24
N ASP A 28 9.59 -4.47 -30.10
CA ASP A 28 9.65 -5.59 -29.15
C ASP A 28 9.59 -5.10 -27.68
N GLY A 29 10.29 -4.01 -27.37
CA GLY A 29 10.26 -3.37 -26.06
C GLY A 29 8.89 -2.78 -25.71
N ARG A 30 8.17 -2.26 -26.70
CA ARG A 30 6.80 -1.74 -26.53
C ARG A 30 5.82 -2.87 -26.22
N THR A 31 5.86 -3.98 -26.95
CA THR A 31 4.99 -5.13 -26.68
C THR A 31 5.27 -5.76 -25.30
N TYR A 32 6.54 -5.81 -24.88
CA TYR A 32 6.93 -6.25 -23.54
C TYR A 32 6.45 -5.29 -22.43
N ALA A 33 6.56 -3.97 -22.65
CA ALA A 33 6.09 -2.97 -21.70
C ALA A 33 4.55 -2.96 -21.57
N GLU A 34 3.83 -3.14 -22.68
CA GLU A 34 2.37 -3.22 -22.68
C GLU A 34 1.87 -4.45 -21.88
N ALA A 35 2.61 -5.57 -21.92
CA ALA A 35 2.31 -6.75 -21.12
C ALA A 35 2.48 -6.52 -19.60
N GLU A 36 3.56 -5.86 -19.17
CA GLU A 36 3.81 -5.56 -17.75
C GLU A 36 2.81 -4.54 -17.19
N ILE A 37 2.46 -3.52 -18.01
CA ILE A 37 1.43 -2.52 -17.66
C ILE A 37 0.06 -3.18 -17.50
N ALA A 38 -0.31 -4.12 -18.37
CA ALA A 38 -1.57 -4.86 -18.26
C ALA A 38 -1.61 -5.74 -17.00
N PHE A 39 -0.48 -6.33 -16.61
CA PHE A 39 -0.36 -7.14 -15.40
C PHE A 39 -0.51 -6.31 -14.11
N GLN A 40 0.17 -5.16 -14.06
CA GLN A 40 0.06 -4.20 -12.96
C GLN A 40 -1.35 -3.58 -12.87
N LYS A 41 -1.99 -3.30 -14.01
CA LYS A 41 -3.35 -2.77 -14.09
C LYS A 41 -4.38 -3.75 -13.54
N THR A 42 -4.24 -5.04 -13.86
CA THR A 42 -5.12 -6.11 -13.35
C THR A 42 -4.95 -6.28 -11.84
N ARG A 43 -3.71 -6.27 -11.33
CA ARG A 43 -3.43 -6.36 -9.90
C ARG A 43 -3.92 -5.13 -9.12
N ALA A 44 -3.76 -3.93 -9.69
CA ALA A 44 -4.25 -2.69 -9.12
C ALA A 44 -5.79 -2.62 -9.10
N ALA A 45 -6.45 -3.08 -10.17
CA ALA A 45 -7.91 -3.16 -10.23
C ALA A 45 -8.47 -4.14 -9.20
N PHE A 46 -7.86 -5.33 -9.08
CA PHE A 46 -8.26 -6.35 -8.10
C PHE A 46 -8.05 -5.89 -6.65
N VAL A 47 -6.96 -5.17 -6.35
CA VAL A 47 -6.74 -4.55 -5.04
C VAL A 47 -7.73 -3.42 -4.80
N GLY A 48 -8.04 -2.60 -5.80
CA GLY A 48 -8.99 -1.48 -5.69
C GLY A 48 -10.42 -1.94 -5.38
N GLU A 49 -10.86 -3.04 -6.00
CA GLU A 49 -12.21 -3.57 -5.80
C GLU A 49 -12.39 -4.21 -4.43
N GLN A 50 -11.38 -4.96 -3.96
CA GLN A 50 -11.36 -5.46 -2.59
C GLN A 50 -11.19 -4.35 -1.54
N ALA A 51 -10.43 -3.30 -1.85
CA ALA A 51 -10.29 -2.14 -0.98
C ALA A 51 -11.62 -1.44 -0.73
N LYS A 52 -12.55 -1.44 -1.69
CA LYS A 52 -13.89 -0.85 -1.50
C LYS A 52 -14.70 -1.60 -0.45
N GLY A 53 -14.73 -2.94 -0.50
CA GLY A 53 -15.42 -3.77 0.49
C GLY A 53 -14.85 -3.59 1.90
N ILE A 54 -13.51 -3.60 2.00
CA ILE A 54 -12.79 -3.36 3.26
C ILE A 54 -13.01 -1.94 3.78
N ALA A 55 -13.04 -0.94 2.90
CA ALA A 55 -13.26 0.46 3.28
C ALA A 55 -14.69 0.68 3.81
N VAL A 56 -15.70 0.10 3.17
CA VAL A 56 -17.10 0.23 3.62
C VAL A 56 -17.31 -0.49 4.95
N THR A 57 -16.91 -1.77 5.04
CA THR A 57 -17.07 -2.56 6.26
C THR A 57 -16.22 -2.01 7.41
N GLY A 58 -14.97 -1.62 7.12
CA GLY A 58 -14.08 -0.95 8.08
C GLY A 58 -14.61 0.41 8.52
N GLY A 59 -15.20 1.19 7.61
CA GLY A 59 -15.85 2.47 7.93
C GLY A 59 -17.07 2.29 8.84
N ILE A 60 -17.94 1.32 8.56
CA ILE A 60 -19.08 1.00 9.41
C ILE A 60 -18.61 0.53 10.79
N ALA A 61 -17.61 -0.36 10.85
CA ALA A 61 -17.04 -0.81 12.11
C ALA A 61 -16.45 0.35 12.93
N ALA A 62 -15.70 1.26 12.28
CA ALA A 62 -15.15 2.44 12.94
C ALA A 62 -16.25 3.37 13.48
N LEU A 63 -17.31 3.59 12.70
CA LEU A 63 -18.47 4.37 13.14
C LEU A 63 -19.15 3.74 14.37
N LEU A 64 -19.39 2.43 14.35
CA LEU A 64 -19.99 1.71 15.47
C LEU A 64 -19.12 1.78 16.72
N VAL A 65 -17.79 1.71 16.60
CA VAL A 65 -16.86 1.90 17.73
C VAL A 65 -16.98 3.29 18.31
N VAL A 66 -17.06 4.33 17.48
CA VAL A 66 -17.26 5.72 17.95
C VAL A 66 -18.58 5.84 18.71
N LEU A 67 -19.67 5.30 18.16
CA LEU A 67 -20.99 5.29 18.83
C LEU A 67 -20.94 4.53 20.16
N ALA A 68 -20.26 3.38 20.20
CA ALA A 68 -20.09 2.59 21.42
C ALA A 68 -19.28 3.34 22.48
N ILE A 69 -18.23 4.07 22.09
CA ILE A 69 -17.45 4.91 23.01
C ILE A 69 -18.34 6.02 23.60
N PHE A 70 -19.15 6.70 22.78
CA PHE A 70 -20.10 7.69 23.30
C PHE A 70 -21.10 7.06 24.27
N ALA A 71 -21.71 5.92 23.92
CA ALA A 71 -22.63 5.21 24.79
C ALA A 71 -21.97 4.80 26.12
N LEU A 72 -20.71 4.33 26.08
CA LEU A 72 -19.93 4.00 27.26
C LEU A 72 -19.67 5.23 28.14
N VAL A 73 -19.29 6.36 27.55
CA VAL A 73 -19.04 7.62 28.27
C VAL A 73 -20.33 8.09 28.96
N PHE A 74 -21.43 8.17 28.22
CA PHE A 74 -22.71 8.62 28.79
C PHE A 74 -23.21 7.65 29.85
N GLY A 75 -23.16 6.34 29.60
CA GLY A 75 -23.57 5.33 30.57
C GLY A 75 -22.75 5.39 31.86
N ALA A 76 -21.43 5.54 31.76
CA ALA A 76 -20.55 5.66 32.92
C ALA A 76 -20.81 6.95 33.72
N ILE A 77 -20.96 8.09 33.04
CA ILE A 77 -21.26 9.36 33.72
C ILE A 77 -22.60 9.27 34.44
N LEU A 78 -23.65 8.77 33.79
CA LEU A 78 -24.97 8.63 34.41
C LEU A 78 -24.96 7.66 35.60
N ALA A 79 -24.20 6.56 35.51
CA ALA A 79 -24.05 5.61 36.60
C ALA A 79 -23.28 6.17 37.81
N LEU A 80 -22.24 6.99 37.57
CA LEU A 80 -21.40 7.56 38.63
C LEU A 80 -21.96 8.86 39.22
N THR A 81 -22.75 9.62 38.45
CA THR A 81 -23.33 10.89 38.89
C THR A 81 -24.06 10.80 40.24
N PRO A 82 -24.91 9.80 40.56
CA PRO A 82 -25.56 9.74 41.86
C PRO A 82 -24.61 9.45 43.03
N LEU A 83 -23.40 8.93 42.77
CA LEU A 83 -22.43 8.60 43.82
C LEU A 83 -21.47 9.76 44.11
N VAL A 84 -21.00 10.47 43.07
CA VAL A 84 -19.92 11.46 43.18
C VAL A 84 -20.26 12.83 42.59
N GLY A 85 -21.49 13.02 42.11
CA GLY A 85 -21.93 14.21 41.40
C GLY A 85 -21.42 14.27 39.95
N ALA A 86 -21.99 15.19 39.16
CA ALA A 86 -21.72 15.28 37.72
C ALA A 86 -20.26 15.64 37.40
N PHE A 87 -19.68 16.59 38.14
CA PHE A 87 -18.27 16.98 37.95
C PHE A 87 -17.30 15.88 38.37
N GLY A 88 -17.58 15.19 39.49
CA GLY A 88 -16.78 14.05 39.95
C GLY A 88 -16.80 12.89 38.95
N ALA A 89 -17.99 12.53 38.46
CA ALA A 89 -18.16 11.49 37.45
C ALA A 89 -17.40 11.82 36.16
N THR A 90 -17.53 13.06 35.67
CA THR A 90 -16.83 13.52 34.46
C THR A 90 -15.31 13.45 34.64
N GLY A 91 -14.79 13.91 35.77
CA GLY A 91 -13.36 13.87 36.07
C GLY A 91 -12.80 12.44 36.12
N ILE A 92 -13.52 11.52 36.76
CA ILE A 92 -13.13 10.10 36.86
C ILE A 92 -13.13 9.44 35.48
N VAL A 93 -14.22 9.57 34.72
CA VAL A 93 -14.34 8.95 33.39
C VAL A 93 -13.29 9.51 32.44
N PHE A 94 -13.09 10.83 32.43
CA PHE A 94 -12.08 11.48 31.61
C PHE A 94 -10.66 11.01 31.98
N GLY A 95 -10.33 10.99 33.27
CA GLY A 95 -9.02 10.52 33.75
C GLY A 95 -8.76 9.05 33.37
N ALA A 96 -9.75 8.17 33.56
CA ALA A 96 -9.65 6.77 33.19
C ALA A 96 -9.40 6.57 31.68
N LEU A 97 -10.11 7.33 30.83
CA LEU A 97 -9.93 7.28 29.38
C LEU A 97 -8.56 7.80 28.94
N LEU A 98 -8.03 8.86 29.57
CA LEU A 98 -6.68 9.34 29.29
C LEU A 98 -5.61 8.30 29.63
N ILE A 99 -5.74 7.63 30.77
CA ILE A 99 -4.82 6.55 31.17
C ILE A 99 -4.91 5.39 30.15
N ALA A 100 -6.12 4.96 29.81
CA ALA A 100 -6.33 3.89 28.83
C ALA A 100 -5.73 4.26 27.46
N ALA A 101 -6.00 5.47 26.97
CA ALA A 101 -5.46 5.98 25.72
C ALA A 101 -3.92 6.02 25.74
N PHE A 102 -3.32 6.49 26.83
CA PHE A 102 -1.87 6.50 27.00
C PHE A 102 -1.28 5.09 26.89
N VAL A 103 -1.85 4.11 27.60
CA VAL A 103 -1.41 2.70 27.55
C VAL A 103 -1.54 2.14 26.13
N LEU A 104 -2.69 2.34 25.47
CA LEU A 104 -2.94 1.89 24.09
C LEU A 104 -1.91 2.47 23.11
N VAL A 105 -1.62 3.77 23.20
CA VAL A 105 -0.60 4.43 22.35
C VAL A 105 0.77 3.80 22.57
N ARG A 106 1.14 3.48 23.81
CA ARG A 106 2.44 2.85 24.11
C ARG A 106 2.53 1.44 23.51
N ILE A 107 1.46 0.66 23.60
CA ILE A 107 1.37 -0.68 23.01
C ILE A 107 1.41 -0.59 21.48
N ALA A 108 0.61 0.29 20.87
CA ALA A 108 0.58 0.48 19.43
C ALA A 108 1.94 0.88 18.87
N ARG A 109 2.62 1.84 19.52
CA ARG A 109 3.99 2.24 19.17
C ARG A 109 4.99 1.09 19.31
N ALA A 110 4.86 0.24 20.33
CA ALA A 110 5.73 -0.92 20.49
C ALA A 110 5.52 -1.94 19.36
N LYS A 111 4.28 -2.23 19.00
CA LYS A 111 3.93 -3.12 17.88
C LYS A 111 4.41 -2.58 16.54
N ALA A 112 4.21 -1.28 16.27
CA ALA A 112 4.68 -0.64 15.05
C ALA A 112 6.21 -0.72 14.90
N ARG A 113 6.96 -0.43 15.98
CA ARG A 113 8.43 -0.58 15.98
C ARG A 113 8.87 -2.03 15.77
N ALA A 114 8.18 -3.01 16.37
CA ALA A 114 8.49 -4.42 16.16
C ALA A 114 8.31 -4.83 14.69
N MET A 115 7.22 -4.39 14.06
CA MET A 115 6.96 -4.61 12.64
C MET A 115 8.03 -3.97 11.75
N ILE A 116 8.40 -2.71 12.01
CA ILE A 116 9.46 -2.02 11.26
C ILE A 116 10.81 -2.74 11.39
N ARG A 117 11.15 -3.22 12.59
CA ARG A 117 12.39 -4.00 12.81
C ARG A 117 12.38 -5.34 12.07
N ALA A 118 11.24 -6.02 11.99
CA ALA A 118 11.11 -7.28 11.26
C ALA A 118 11.34 -7.09 9.75
N PHE A 119 10.89 -5.97 9.18
CA PHE A 119 11.17 -5.63 7.78
C PHE A 119 12.59 -5.09 7.56
N GLY A 120 13.16 -4.36 8.53
CA GLY A 120 14.52 -3.82 8.42
C GLY A 120 15.63 -4.86 8.54
N ASN A 121 15.40 -5.94 9.29
CA ASN A 121 16.38 -7.03 9.48
C ASN A 121 16.31 -8.11 8.39
N GLY A 122 15.35 -8.05 7.45
CA GLY A 122 15.23 -8.98 6.33
C GLY A 122 16.12 -8.64 5.12
N ASN A 123 16.90 -7.55 5.21
CA ASN A 123 17.72 -7.01 4.13
C ASN A 123 19.24 -7.10 4.42
N SER A 124 19.67 -8.01 5.29
CA SER A 124 21.09 -8.25 5.63
C SER A 124 21.43 -9.73 5.59
#